data_AF-A0A2D9IUF4-F1
#
_entry.id   AF-A0A2D9IUF4-F1
#
_cell.length_a   1.000
_cell.length_b   1.000
_cell.length_c   1.000
_cell.angle_alpha   90.00
_cell.angle_beta   90.00
_cell.angle_gamma   90.00
#
_symmetry.space_group_name_H-M   'P 1'
#
loop_
_entity.id
_entity.type
_entity.pdbx_description
1 polymer ?
#
loop_
_entity_poly.entity_id
_entity_poly.type
_entity_poly.pdbx_seq_one_letter_code
_entity_poly.pdbx_strand_id
1 'polypeptide(L)'
;MVKVGPVVNNANVSLQDYSGIVLLNANKKPPHLGFFCSGKYFSLTTNEVQLNQDLDSLFELINRKKIPSLFISLNQVLELSQIIKIFNDFSDLSSGITCIEPIKIIVGDLLKINVDTIKFVYQLIPLLQKHNHISSFSHFYCDDFIQNDCFYLTTYTMDEVLSRIKSLAK
;
A
#
# COMPACT_ATOMS: atom_id res chain seq x y z
N MET A 1 -16.67 2.70 6.55
CA MET A 1 -15.91 2.11 5.42
C MET A 1 -15.66 3.20 4.40
N VAL A 2 -14.58 3.12 3.64
CA VAL A 2 -14.21 4.08 2.60
C VAL A 2 -14.34 3.41 1.24
N LYS A 3 -15.05 4.05 0.32
CA LYS A 3 -15.25 3.54 -1.04
C LYS A 3 -13.98 3.77 -1.87
N VAL A 4 -13.48 2.73 -2.51
CA VAL A 4 -12.31 2.75 -3.39
C VAL A 4 -12.68 2.13 -4.73
N GLY A 5 -12.44 2.85 -5.83
CA GLY A 5 -12.77 2.36 -7.17
C GLY A 5 -13.21 3.44 -8.16
N PRO A 6 -13.59 3.05 -9.39
CA PRO A 6 -13.81 1.66 -9.82
C PRO A 6 -12.53 0.82 -9.82
N VAL A 7 -12.63 -0.44 -9.41
CA VAL A 7 -11.51 -1.39 -9.28
C VAL A 7 -11.63 -2.45 -10.36
N VAL A 8 -10.53 -2.72 -11.06
CA VAL A 8 -10.48 -3.74 -12.11
C VAL A 8 -9.73 -4.99 -11.65
N ASN A 9 -10.18 -6.17 -12.09
CA ASN A 9 -9.43 -7.40 -11.84
C ASN A 9 -8.12 -7.36 -12.62
N ASN A 10 -7.00 -7.48 -11.93
CA ASN A 10 -5.69 -7.15 -12.46
C ASN A 10 -5.02 -8.28 -13.24
N ALA A 11 -5.77 -9.33 -13.64
CA ALA A 11 -5.22 -10.51 -14.33
C ALA A 11 -4.36 -10.20 -15.58
N ASN A 12 -4.43 -8.98 -16.14
CA ASN A 12 -3.72 -8.57 -17.36
C ASN A 12 -3.02 -7.20 -17.32
N VAL A 13 -2.91 -6.50 -16.19
CA VAL A 13 -2.27 -5.16 -16.16
C VAL A 13 -0.82 -5.29 -15.68
N SER A 14 0.12 -4.85 -16.51
CA SER A 14 1.52 -4.68 -16.10
C SER A 14 1.62 -3.51 -15.11
N LEU A 15 2.00 -3.80 -13.88
CA LEU A 15 2.31 -2.79 -12.86
C LEU A 15 3.81 -2.42 -12.84
N GLN A 16 4.60 -2.99 -13.75
CA GLN A 16 6.05 -2.77 -13.82
C GLN A 16 6.38 -1.29 -14.09
N ASP A 17 5.53 -0.60 -14.86
CA ASP A 17 5.74 0.79 -15.28
C ASP A 17 4.97 1.80 -14.41
N TYR A 18 4.53 1.39 -13.21
CA TYR A 18 3.76 2.25 -12.32
C TYR A 18 4.47 2.44 -10.98
N SER A 19 4.06 3.49 -10.29
CA SER A 19 4.30 3.67 -8.86
C SER A 19 2.97 3.67 -8.13
N GLY A 20 2.93 3.17 -6.90
CA GLY A 20 1.68 3.10 -6.17
C GLY A 20 1.75 2.41 -4.83
N ILE A 21 0.58 2.32 -4.22
CA ILE A 21 0.39 1.70 -2.91
C ILE A 21 -0.24 0.33 -3.12
N VAL A 22 0.24 -0.68 -2.39
CA VAL A 22 -0.40 -1.99 -2.32
C VAL A 22 -0.89 -2.27 -0.90
N LEU A 23 -2.12 -2.76 -0.80
CA LEU A 23 -2.73 -3.28 0.42
C LEU A 23 -2.77 -4.79 0.30
N LEU A 24 -1.89 -5.47 1.03
CA LEU A 24 -1.88 -6.93 1.14
C LEU A 24 -2.80 -7.37 2.27
N ASN A 25 -3.50 -8.49 2.05
CA ASN A 25 -4.60 -8.93 2.90
C ASN A 25 -5.63 -7.80 3.08
N ALA A 26 -6.09 -7.21 1.97
CA ALA A 26 -7.01 -6.06 1.95
C ALA A 26 -8.33 -6.34 2.68
N ASN A 27 -8.70 -7.61 2.83
CA ASN A 27 -9.83 -8.08 3.61
C ASN A 27 -9.59 -8.15 5.13
N LYS A 28 -8.37 -7.83 5.61
CA LYS A 28 -8.01 -7.81 7.04
C LYS A 28 -7.94 -6.39 7.58
N LYS A 29 -8.00 -6.29 8.90
CA LYS A 29 -8.02 -5.04 9.65
C LYS A 29 -6.89 -5.03 10.70
N PRO A 30 -5.87 -4.16 10.56
CA PRO A 30 -5.51 -3.41 9.34
C PRO A 30 -4.94 -4.32 8.24
N PRO A 31 -4.97 -3.89 6.97
CA PRO A 31 -4.18 -4.51 5.91
C PRO A 31 -2.68 -4.21 6.11
N HIS A 32 -1.81 -5.02 5.49
CA HIS A 32 -0.39 -4.70 5.40
C HIS A 32 -0.14 -3.80 4.20
N LEU A 33 0.67 -2.75 4.38
CA LEU A 33 0.92 -1.75 3.35
C LEU A 33 2.32 -1.91 2.78
N GLY A 34 2.43 -1.73 1.47
CA GLY A 34 3.70 -1.49 0.81
C GLY A 34 3.55 -0.47 -0.30
N PHE A 35 4.69 -0.12 -0.88
CA PHE A 35 4.81 0.75 -2.03
C PHE A 35 5.45 -0.04 -3.18
N PHE A 36 4.95 0.12 -4.39
CA PHE A 36 5.57 -0.42 -5.59
C PHE A 36 6.01 0.72 -6.50
N CYS A 37 7.12 0.53 -7.20
CA CYS A 37 7.69 1.53 -8.11
C CYS A 37 8.61 0.84 -9.10
N SER A 38 8.39 1.04 -10.40
CA SER A 38 9.32 0.59 -11.46
C SER A 38 9.70 -0.90 -11.33
N GLY A 39 8.68 -1.73 -11.09
CA GLY A 39 8.83 -3.18 -10.93
C GLY A 39 9.46 -3.65 -9.61
N LYS A 40 9.59 -2.74 -8.65
CA LYS A 40 10.12 -3.03 -7.32
C LYS A 40 9.05 -2.83 -6.25
N TYR A 41 9.20 -3.57 -5.16
CA TYR A 41 8.32 -3.55 -4.00
C TYR A 41 9.10 -3.18 -2.74
N PHE A 42 8.46 -2.36 -1.91
CA PHE A 42 8.99 -1.80 -0.68
C PHE A 42 7.96 -1.90 0.44
N SER A 43 8.35 -2.38 1.63
CA SER A 43 7.46 -2.36 2.78
C SER A 43 8.21 -2.40 4.12
N LEU A 44 7.50 -2.07 5.20
CA LEU A 44 7.98 -2.28 6.56
C LEU A 44 7.20 -3.42 7.19
N THR A 45 7.90 -4.46 7.64
CA THR A 45 7.31 -5.52 8.46
C THR A 45 7.57 -5.25 9.95
N THR A 46 7.22 -6.18 10.82
CA THR A 46 7.51 -6.04 12.26
C THR A 46 9.00 -6.09 12.58
N ASN A 47 9.79 -6.75 11.72
CA ASN A 47 11.18 -7.11 12.04
C ASN A 47 12.18 -6.62 10.99
N GLU A 48 11.73 -6.27 9.79
CA GLU A 48 12.61 -5.91 8.67
C GLU A 48 11.99 -4.85 7.76
N VAL A 49 12.88 -4.07 7.14
CA VAL A 49 12.57 -3.25 5.98
C VAL A 49 12.76 -4.11 4.73
N GLN A 50 11.68 -4.34 3.98
CA GLN A 50 11.76 -4.99 2.69
C GLN A 50 12.10 -3.95 1.63
N LEU A 51 13.36 -3.97 1.19
CA LEU A 51 13.90 -3.03 0.22
C LEU A 51 14.03 -3.68 -1.14
N ASN A 52 13.55 -2.98 -2.17
CA ASN A 52 13.86 -3.26 -3.58
C ASN A 52 13.59 -4.71 -4.00
N GLN A 53 12.54 -5.32 -3.44
CA GLN A 53 12.14 -6.68 -3.80
C GLN A 53 11.52 -6.68 -5.19
N ASP A 54 11.69 -7.76 -5.95
CA ASP A 54 11.06 -7.87 -7.27
C ASP A 54 9.53 -7.94 -7.14
N LEU A 55 8.83 -7.09 -7.88
CA LEU A 55 7.37 -7.05 -7.87
C LEU A 55 6.77 -8.38 -8.37
N ASP A 56 7.46 -9.06 -9.27
CA ASP A 56 7.08 -10.41 -9.73
C ASP A 56 7.11 -11.43 -8.60
N SER A 57 8.11 -11.39 -7.72
CA SER A 57 8.15 -12.26 -6.54
C SER A 57 6.97 -12.00 -5.60
N LEU A 58 6.51 -10.73 -5.49
CA LEU A 58 5.29 -10.41 -4.76
C LEU A 58 4.05 -11.00 -5.47
N PHE A 59 3.95 -10.90 -6.80
CA PHE A 59 2.83 -11.51 -7.54
C PHE A 59 2.80 -13.03 -7.40
N GLU A 60 3.95 -13.70 -7.46
CA GLU A 60 4.05 -15.14 -7.19
C GLU A 60 3.54 -15.49 -5.80
N LEU A 61 3.92 -14.71 -4.79
CA LEU A 61 3.44 -14.88 -3.42
C LEU A 61 1.92 -14.70 -3.32
N ILE A 62 1.39 -13.61 -3.89
CA ILE A 62 -0.04 -13.30 -3.92
C ILE A 62 -0.81 -14.44 -4.60
N ASN A 63 -0.32 -14.94 -5.73
CA ASN A 63 -0.95 -16.01 -6.49
C ASN A 63 -0.90 -17.35 -5.78
N ARG A 64 0.26 -17.71 -5.22
CA ARG A 64 0.46 -18.98 -4.49
C ARG A 64 -0.42 -19.05 -3.24
N LYS A 65 -0.50 -17.95 -2.49
CA LYS A 65 -1.25 -17.89 -1.21
C LYS A 65 -2.67 -17.35 -1.37
N LYS A 66 -3.09 -16.97 -2.58
CA LYS A 66 -4.39 -16.34 -2.88
C LYS A 66 -4.67 -15.14 -1.97
N ILE A 67 -3.68 -14.26 -1.83
CA ILE A 67 -3.74 -13.11 -0.91
C ILE A 67 -4.67 -12.04 -1.50
N PRO A 68 -5.79 -11.70 -0.84
CA PRO A 68 -6.63 -10.58 -1.27
C PRO A 68 -5.81 -9.29 -1.24
N SER A 69 -5.61 -8.68 -2.40
CA SER A 69 -4.70 -7.55 -2.57
C SER A 69 -5.33 -6.45 -3.41
N LEU A 70 -5.12 -5.20 -3.00
CA LEU A 70 -5.57 -4.01 -3.73
C LEU A 70 -4.35 -3.16 -4.10
N PHE A 71 -4.21 -2.84 -5.38
CA PHE A 71 -3.18 -1.98 -5.93
C PHE A 71 -3.81 -0.63 -6.29
N ILE A 72 -3.16 0.45 -5.88
CA ILE A 72 -3.57 1.82 -6.13
C ILE A 72 -2.43 2.47 -6.91
N SER A 73 -2.59 2.54 -8.22
CA SER A 73 -1.59 3.10 -9.12
C SER A 73 -1.69 4.61 -9.15
N LEU A 74 -0.54 5.28 -9.06
CA LEU A 74 -0.45 6.73 -9.19
C LEU A 74 -0.51 7.14 -10.66
N ASN A 75 -0.83 8.40 -10.90
CA ASN A 75 -0.85 9.01 -12.23
C ASN A 75 0.54 9.42 -12.75
N GLN A 76 1.58 9.22 -11.95
CA GLN A 76 2.97 9.48 -12.30
C GLN A 76 3.86 8.39 -11.73
N VAL A 77 4.92 8.07 -12.47
CA VAL A 77 5.99 7.17 -12.02
C VAL A 77 7.01 8.00 -11.24
N LEU A 78 7.29 7.58 -10.01
CA LEU A 78 8.28 8.22 -9.15
C LEU A 78 9.67 7.66 -9.42
N GLU A 79 10.69 8.40 -9.00
CA GLU A 79 12.07 8.00 -9.22
C GLU A 79 12.48 6.93 -8.18
N LEU A 80 12.98 5.79 -8.66
CA LEU A 80 13.24 4.62 -7.83
C LEU A 80 14.28 4.90 -6.72
N SER A 81 15.32 5.68 -7.00
CA SER A 81 16.36 6.01 -6.02
C SER A 81 15.81 6.85 -4.86
N GLN A 82 14.83 7.73 -5.10
CA GLN A 82 14.12 8.46 -4.05
C GLN A 82 13.33 7.51 -3.15
N ILE A 83 12.65 6.51 -3.73
CA ILE A 83 11.91 5.51 -2.96
C ILE A 83 12.87 4.67 -2.11
N ILE A 84 13.97 4.20 -2.69
CA ILE A 84 15.02 3.46 -1.97
C ILE A 84 15.55 4.29 -0.80
N LYS A 85 15.87 5.57 -1.02
CA LYS A 85 16.36 6.48 0.02
C LYS A 85 15.35 6.59 1.17
N ILE A 86 14.08 6.87 0.86
CA ILE A 86 13.04 7.03 1.87
C ILE A 86 12.91 5.76 2.73
N PHE A 87 12.89 4.57 2.13
CA PHE A 87 12.77 3.34 2.92
C PHE A 87 14.05 2.98 3.69
N ASN A 88 15.25 3.34 3.20
CA ASN A 88 16.51 3.14 3.92
C ASN A 88 16.55 3.92 5.24
N ASP A 89 15.90 5.09 5.32
CA ASP A 89 15.83 5.89 6.54
C ASP A 89 15.03 5.20 7.68
N PHE A 90 14.34 4.09 7.38
CA PHE A 90 13.62 3.25 8.35
C PHE A 90 14.37 1.96 8.75
N SER A 91 15.65 1.84 8.39
CA SER A 91 16.50 0.69 8.72
C SER A 91 16.56 0.36 10.22
N ASP A 92 16.45 1.38 11.08
CA ASP A 92 16.23 1.21 12.51
C ASP A 92 14.72 1.27 12.84
N LEU A 93 14.06 0.11 12.84
CA LEU A 93 12.65 -0.04 13.21
C LEU A 93 12.45 0.18 14.73
N SER A 94 12.51 1.44 15.16
CA SER A 94 12.18 1.83 16.52
C SER A 94 10.69 1.62 16.84
N SER A 95 10.40 1.42 18.13
CA SER A 95 9.04 1.21 18.65
C SER A 95 8.07 2.30 18.19
N GLY A 96 7.07 1.93 17.40
CA GLY A 96 5.95 2.82 17.02
C GLY A 96 5.93 3.21 15.55
N ILE A 97 6.97 2.90 14.77
CA ILE A 97 6.98 3.06 13.32
C ILE A 97 5.98 2.06 12.70
N THR A 98 5.16 2.53 11.77
CA THR A 98 4.22 1.67 11.03
C THR A 98 4.46 1.75 9.52
N CYS A 99 4.00 0.74 8.80
CA CYS A 99 4.16 0.66 7.33
C CYS A 99 3.58 1.84 6.53
N ILE A 100 2.78 2.72 7.14
CA ILE A 100 2.27 3.93 6.47
C ILE A 100 3.27 5.09 6.47
N GLU A 101 4.22 5.11 7.40
CA GLU A 101 5.14 6.24 7.56
C GLU A 101 6.00 6.54 6.31
N PRO A 102 6.69 5.57 5.68
CA PRO A 102 7.42 5.85 4.44
C PRO A 102 6.49 6.32 3.32
N ILE A 103 5.26 5.81 3.27
CA ILE A 103 4.26 6.20 2.26
C ILE A 103 3.83 7.66 2.49
N LYS A 104 3.67 8.11 3.74
CA LYS A 104 3.41 9.51 4.06
C LYS A 104 4.54 10.42 3.60
N ILE A 105 5.81 10.02 3.81
CA ILE A 105 6.97 10.79 3.33
C ILE A 105 6.93 10.89 1.80
N ILE A 106 6.69 9.79 1.08
CA ILE A 106 6.56 9.79 -0.38
C ILE A 106 5.47 10.79 -0.83
N VAL A 107 4.30 10.73 -0.21
CA VAL A 107 3.16 11.60 -0.58
C VAL A 107 3.43 13.07 -0.22
N GLY A 108 4.04 13.34 0.93
CA GLY A 108 4.41 14.69 1.37
C GLY A 108 5.49 15.31 0.51
N ASP A 109 6.60 14.60 0.32
CA ASP A 109 7.80 15.15 -0.29
C ASP A 109 7.78 15.05 -1.81
N LEU A 110 7.25 13.97 -2.38
CA LEU A 110 7.30 13.74 -3.83
C LEU A 110 6.00 14.17 -4.51
N LEU A 111 4.84 13.98 -3.87
CA LEU A 111 3.54 14.43 -4.43
C LEU A 111 3.13 15.83 -3.95
N LYS A 112 3.84 16.42 -2.98
CA LYS A 112 3.59 17.77 -2.44
C LYS A 112 2.19 17.92 -1.82
N ILE A 113 1.70 16.89 -1.16
CA ILE A 113 0.42 16.89 -0.45
C ILE A 113 0.64 16.98 1.06
N ASN A 114 -0.07 17.85 1.77
CA ASN A 114 -0.02 17.86 3.23
C ASN A 114 -0.64 16.57 3.80
N VAL A 115 0.15 15.82 4.59
CA VAL A 115 -0.23 14.54 5.21
C VAL A 115 -0.16 14.57 6.74
N ASP A 116 -0.05 15.74 7.36
CA ASP A 116 0.19 15.88 8.81
C ASP A 116 -0.93 15.25 9.66
N THR A 117 -2.15 15.27 9.12
CA THR A 117 -3.34 14.73 9.78
C THR A 117 -3.60 13.26 9.45
N ILE A 118 -2.84 12.67 8.52
CA ILE A 118 -3.05 11.31 8.03
C ILE A 118 -2.39 10.31 8.97
N LYS A 119 -3.21 9.41 9.50
CA LYS A 119 -2.80 8.28 10.35
C LYS A 119 -2.99 6.93 9.68
N PHE A 120 -3.92 6.84 8.72
CA PHE A 120 -4.35 5.56 8.15
C PHE A 120 -4.54 5.61 6.63
N VAL A 121 -4.39 4.45 5.98
CA VAL A 121 -4.47 4.37 4.51
C VAL A 121 -5.87 4.70 4.00
N TYR A 122 -6.91 4.42 4.79
CA TYR A 122 -8.28 4.79 4.46
C TYR A 122 -8.53 6.31 4.50
N GLN A 123 -7.63 7.09 5.11
CA GLN A 123 -7.65 8.56 5.04
C GLN A 123 -6.79 9.05 3.88
N LEU A 124 -5.68 8.35 3.60
CA LEU A 124 -4.74 8.70 2.54
C LEU A 124 -5.35 8.53 1.14
N ILE A 125 -6.05 7.42 0.88
CA ILE A 125 -6.61 7.14 -0.46
C ILE A 125 -7.59 8.25 -0.91
N PRO A 126 -8.59 8.67 -0.10
CA PRO A 126 -9.46 9.80 -0.47
C PRO A 126 -8.70 11.11 -0.72
N LEU A 127 -7.62 11.35 0.01
CA LEU A 127 -6.78 12.52 -0.20
C LEU A 127 -6.09 12.47 -1.57
N LEU A 128 -5.49 11.33 -1.93
CA LEU A 128 -4.88 11.13 -3.24
C LEU A 128 -5.92 11.25 -4.38
N GLN A 129 -7.13 10.73 -4.19
CA GLN A 129 -8.24 10.90 -5.14
C GLN A 129 -8.62 12.38 -5.32
N LYS A 130 -8.79 13.11 -4.21
CA LYS A 130 -9.14 14.54 -4.24
C LYS A 130 -8.11 15.38 -5.00
N HIS A 131 -6.83 15.02 -4.90
CA HIS A 131 -5.74 15.69 -5.60
C HIS A 131 -5.43 15.09 -6.99
N ASN A 132 -6.27 14.18 -7.50
CA ASN A 132 -6.13 13.53 -8.81
C ASN A 132 -4.81 12.78 -9.02
N HIS A 133 -4.20 12.23 -7.96
CA HIS A 133 -2.92 11.51 -8.05
C HIS A 133 -3.07 10.03 -8.35
N ILE A 134 -4.28 9.49 -8.47
CA ILE A 134 -4.53 8.07 -8.74
C ILE A 134 -4.91 7.90 -10.21
N SER A 135 -4.23 7.00 -10.90
CA SER A 135 -4.57 6.60 -12.27
C SER A 135 -5.60 5.48 -12.28
N SER A 136 -5.44 4.47 -11.43
CA SER A 136 -6.31 3.30 -11.41
C SER A 136 -6.29 2.58 -10.07
N PHE A 137 -7.34 1.78 -9.85
CA PHE A 137 -7.40 0.78 -8.80
C PHE A 137 -7.52 -0.58 -9.44
N SER A 138 -6.73 -1.53 -8.96
CA SER A 138 -6.82 -2.91 -9.42
C SER A 138 -6.68 -3.90 -8.27
N HIS A 139 -7.18 -5.11 -8.46
CA HIS A 139 -7.20 -6.09 -7.39
C HIS A 139 -6.80 -7.50 -7.82
N PHE A 140 -6.40 -8.29 -6.83
CA PHE A 140 -6.22 -9.74 -6.92
C PHE A 140 -6.99 -10.40 -5.78
N TYR A 141 -7.80 -11.41 -6.08
CA TYR A 141 -8.51 -12.22 -5.08
C TYR A 141 -9.37 -11.39 -4.10
N CYS A 142 -9.96 -10.30 -4.61
CA CYS A 142 -10.85 -9.42 -3.85
C CYS A 142 -12.29 -9.45 -4.37
N ASP A 143 -12.61 -10.37 -5.28
CA ASP A 143 -13.87 -10.45 -6.00
C ASP A 143 -15.08 -10.47 -5.03
N ASP A 144 -14.98 -11.23 -3.94
CA ASP A 144 -16.01 -11.33 -2.89
C ASP A 144 -16.19 -10.03 -2.06
N PHE A 145 -15.29 -9.07 -2.20
CA PHE A 145 -15.29 -7.80 -1.47
C PHE A 145 -15.59 -6.59 -2.37
N ILE A 146 -15.96 -6.83 -3.63
CA ILE A 146 -16.29 -5.81 -4.62
C ILE A 146 -17.81 -5.74 -4.79
N GLN A 147 -18.35 -4.53 -4.68
CA GLN A 147 -19.76 -4.25 -4.92
C GLN A 147 -19.88 -3.00 -5.79
N ASN A 148 -20.59 -3.12 -6.92
CA ASN A 148 -20.73 -2.05 -7.93
C ASN A 148 -19.36 -1.50 -8.37
N ASP A 149 -18.46 -2.41 -8.76
CA ASP A 149 -17.07 -2.14 -9.17
C ASP A 149 -16.21 -1.46 -8.12
N CYS A 150 -16.65 -1.40 -6.86
CA CYS A 150 -15.94 -0.68 -5.80
C CYS A 150 -15.57 -1.62 -4.65
N PHE A 151 -14.36 -1.44 -4.14
CA PHE A 151 -13.90 -2.06 -2.91
C PHE A 151 -14.23 -1.15 -1.72
N TYR A 152 -14.72 -1.73 -0.63
CA TYR A 152 -15.05 -0.99 0.59
C TYR A 152 -13.99 -1.24 1.66
N LEU A 153 -13.06 -0.30 1.79
CA LEU A 153 -11.98 -0.38 2.74
C LEU A 153 -12.48 -0.16 4.17
N THR A 154 -12.14 -1.09 5.07
CA THR A 154 -12.52 -1.00 6.48
C THR A 154 -11.66 0.03 7.21
N THR A 155 -12.29 0.77 8.12
CA THR A 155 -11.63 1.77 8.98
C THR A 155 -11.21 1.13 10.30
N TYR A 156 -10.05 1.51 10.81
CA TYR A 156 -9.42 0.93 12.01
C TYR A 156 -8.73 1.98 12.88
N THR A 157 -8.45 1.59 14.13
CA THR A 157 -7.80 2.41 15.15
C THR A 157 -6.32 2.04 15.31
N MET A 158 -5.55 2.88 16.02
CA MET A 158 -4.15 2.56 16.33
C MET A 158 -4.01 1.36 17.25
N ASP A 159 -4.93 1.15 18.19
CA ASP A 159 -4.92 -0.03 19.07
C ASP A 159 -5.04 -1.33 18.26
N GLU A 160 -5.87 -1.32 17.22
CA GLU A 160 -6.01 -2.46 16.30
C GLU A 160 -4.73 -2.68 15.47
N VAL A 161 -4.04 -1.61 15.07
CA VAL A 161 -2.73 -1.70 14.40
C VAL A 161 -1.69 -2.33 15.33
N LEU A 162 -1.57 -1.82 16.55
CA LEU A 162 -0.61 -2.31 17.54
C LEU A 162 -0.90 -3.75 17.95
N SER A 163 -2.18 -4.10 18.15
CA SER A 163 -2.60 -5.47 18.44
C SER A 163 -2.23 -6.42 17.30
N ARG A 164 -2.38 -5.98 16.04
CA ARG A 164 -2.02 -6.79 14.88
C ARG A 164 -0.52 -7.01 14.80
N ILE A 165 0.30 -5.96 14.97
CA ILE A 165 1.76 -6.04 15.00
C ILE A 165 2.22 -7.04 16.06
N LYS A 166 1.71 -6.93 17.30
CA LYS A 166 2.01 -7.88 18.39
C LYS A 166 1.65 -9.33 18.05
N SER A 167 0.56 -9.56 17.33
CA SER A 167 0.16 -10.92 16.93
C SER A 167 1.08 -11.55 15.86
N LEU A 168 1.85 -10.73 15.15
CA LEU A 168 2.73 -11.14 14.05
C LEU A 168 4.19 -11.31 14.49
N ALA A 169 4.62 -10.56 15.51
CA ALA A 169 5.91 -10.75 16.16
C ALA A 169 5.88 -12.05 17.00
N LYS A 170 6.28 -13.17 16.37
CA LYS A 170 6.53 -14.46 17.02
C LYS A 170 8.02 -14.77 16.98
#